data_AF-A0A942BR18-F1
#
_entry.id   AF-A0A942BR18-F1
#
_cell.length_a   1.000
_cell.length_b   1.000
_cell.length_c   1.000
_cell.angle_alpha   90.00
_cell.angle_beta   90.00
_cell.angle_gamma   90.00
#
_symmetry.space_group_name_H-M   'P 1'
#
loop_
_entity.id
_entity.type
_entity.pdbx_description
1 polymer ?
#
loop_
_entity_poly.entity_id
_entity_poly.type
_entity_poly.pdbx_seq_one_letter_code
_entity_poly.pdbx_strand_id
1 'polypeptide(L)' 'MDSLVAKALAAGGSTYDKPEDLGLMYSHSFVDLDGHGWGLLHITAAPGQA' A
#
# COMPACT_ATOMS: atom_id res chain seq x y z
N MET A 1 -5.30 -2.96 -3.39
CA MET A 1 -4.13 -2.86 -2.51
C MET A 1 -4.51 -3.15 -1.06
N ASP A 2 -5.56 -2.52 -0.53
CA ASP A 2 -5.91 -2.63 0.90
C ASP A 2 -6.28 -4.03 1.35
N SER A 3 -6.89 -4.83 0.48
CA SER A 3 -7.16 -6.23 0.78
C SER A 3 -5.90 -7.05 1.02
N LEU A 4 -4.77 -6.69 0.41
CA LEU A 4 -3.48 -7.35 0.66
C LEU A 4 -2.91 -6.91 2.02
N VAL A 5 -2.92 -5.61 2.29
CA VAL A 5 -2.47 -5.08 3.59
C VAL A 5 -3.32 -5.62 4.74
N ALA A 6 -4.65 -5.62 4.59
CA ALA A 6 -5.58 -6.18 5.57
C ALA A 6 -5.31 -7.67 5.84
N LYS A 7 -4.99 -8.46 4.81
CA LYS A 7 -4.58 -9.87 4.99
C LYS A 7 -3.26 -9.99 5.75
N ALA A 8 -2.28 -9.15 5.43
CA ALA A 8 -1.00 -9.16 6.15
C ALA A 8 -1.17 -8.79 7.63
N LEU A 9 -1.98 -7.77 7.93
CA LEU A 9 -2.30 -7.39 9.30
C LEU A 9 -3.07 -8.50 10.05
N ALA A 10 -4.05 -9.12 9.40
CA ALA A 10 -4.79 -10.25 9.98
C ALA A 10 -3.91 -11.49 10.23
N ALA A 11 -2.81 -11.64 9.47
CA ALA A 11 -1.81 -12.69 9.67
C ALA A 11 -0.76 -12.35 10.75
N GLY A 12 -0.89 -11.23 11.44
CA GLY A 12 0.01 -10.79 12.51
C GLY A 12 1.10 -9.80 12.07
N GLY A 13 1.09 -9.39 10.80
CA GLY A 13 1.90 -8.27 10.34
C GLY A 13 1.45 -6.94 10.96
N SER A 14 2.27 -5.91 10.77
CA SER A 14 1.98 -4.56 11.27
C SER A 14 2.06 -3.53 10.14
N THR A 15 1.70 -2.28 10.42
CA THR A 15 1.93 -1.16 9.50
C THR A 15 2.39 0.04 10.29
N TYR A 16 3.31 0.81 9.72
CA TYR A 16 3.78 2.06 10.33
C TYR A 16 2.91 3.25 9.94
N ASP A 17 2.24 3.15 8.78
CA ASP A 17 1.66 4.29 8.08
C ASP A 17 0.21 4.01 7.69
N LYS A 18 -0.58 5.07 7.57
CA LYS A 18 -1.91 4.99 6.93
C LYS A 18 -1.73 4.95 5.41
N PRO A 19 -2.69 4.41 4.65
CA PRO A 19 -2.67 4.57 3.20
C PRO A 19 -2.68 6.04 2.81
N GLU A 20 -1.93 6.39 1.77
CA GLU A 20 -1.87 7.73 1.20
C GLU A 20 -2.55 7.72 -0.17
N ASP A 21 -3.54 8.60 -0.33
CA ASP A 21 -4.22 8.85 -1.61
C ASP A 21 -3.85 10.25 -2.10
N LEU A 22 -3.06 10.29 -3.18
CA LEU A 22 -2.60 11.50 -3.84
C LEU A 22 -3.29 11.67 -5.22
N GLY A 23 -4.49 11.11 -5.37
CA GLY A 23 -5.34 11.23 -6.56
C GLY A 23 -4.95 10.28 -7.68
N LEU A 24 -3.78 10.50 -8.30
CA LEU A 24 -3.25 9.61 -9.35
C LEU A 24 -2.38 8.49 -8.80
N MET A 25 -1.89 8.67 -7.57
CA MET A 25 -1.01 7.75 -6.88
C MET A 25 -1.64 7.34 -5.56
N TYR A 26 -1.69 6.04 -5.33
CA TYR A 26 -2.12 5.44 -4.08
C TYR A 26 -0.99 4.56 -3.53
N SER A 27 -0.57 4.82 -2.30
CA SER A 27 0.49 4.07 -1.62
C SER A 27 0.01 3.52 -0.28
N HIS A 28 0.51 2.34 0.07
CA HIS A 28 0.35 1.77 1.41
C HIS A 28 1.49 0.77 1.69
N SER A 29 1.67 0.38 2.94
CA SER A 29 2.79 -0.43 3.41
C SER A 29 2.34 -1.38 4.52
N PHE A 30 3.07 -2.49 4.65
CA PHE A 30 2.97 -3.36 5.82
C PHE A 30 4.33 -3.98 6.13
N VAL A 31 4.47 -4.53 7.32
CA VAL A 31 5.62 -5.28 7.79
C VAL A 31 5.17 -6.71 8.06
N ASP A 32 5.89 -7.68 7.51
CA ASP A 32 5.62 -9.09 7.78
C ASP A 32 6.19 -9.55 9.14
N LEU A 33 5.97 -10.82 9.48
CA LEU A 33 6.40 -11.40 10.75
C LEU A 33 7.92 -11.49 10.89
N ASP A 34 8.66 -11.45 9.79
CA ASP A 34 10.11 -11.48 9.76
C ASP A 34 10.72 -10.07 9.89
N GLY A 35 9.87 -9.04 9.93
CA GLY A 35 10.29 -7.64 10.03
C GLY A 35 10.60 -6.99 8.68
N HIS A 36 10.28 -7.62 7.55
CA HIS A 36 10.48 -6.99 6.24
C HIS A 36 9.34 -6.01 5.93
N GLY A 37 9.72 -4.80 5.53
CA GLY A 37 8.78 -3.78 5.06
C GLY A 37 8.46 -3.95 3.58
N TRP A 38 7.17 -3.99 3.25
CA TRP A 38 6.64 -4.08 1.89
C TRP A 38 5.88 -2.81 1.53
N GLY A 39 6.37 -2.08 0.53
CA GLY A 39 5.71 -0.93 -0.06
C GLY A 39 4.85 -1.34 -1.26
N LEU A 40 3.59 -0.94 -1.25
CA LEU A 40 2.65 -1.13 -2.34
C LEU A 40 2.35 0.23 -2.97
N LEU A 41 2.44 0.29 -4.28
CA LEU A 41 2.24 1.51 -5.06
C LEU A 41 1.33 1.22 -6.24
N HIS A 42 0.28 2.03 -6.38
CA HIS A 42 -0.60 2.04 -7.54
C HIS A 42 -0.56 3.43 -8.16
N ILE A 43 -0.19 3.50 -9.43
CA ILE A 43 -0.18 4.73 -10.22
C ILE A 43 -1.17 4.53 -11.36
N THR A 44 -2.18 5.39 -11.42
CA THR A 44 -3.07 5.49 -12.57
C THR A 44 -2.47 6.44 -13.59
N ALA A 45 -2.61 6.12 -14.88
CA ALA A 45 -2.18 7.03 -15.92
C ALA A 45 -2.94 8.36 -15.77
N ALA A 46 -2.21 9.48 -15.81
CA ALA A 46 -2.85 10.78 -15.99
C ALA A 46 -3.65 10.73 -17.30
N PRO A 47 -4.85 11.35 -17.38
CA PRO A 47 -5.49 11.54 -18.67
C PRO A 47 -4.47 12.18 -19.61
N GLY A 48 -4.20 11.49 -20.72
CA GLY A 48 -3.17 11.90 -21.67
C GLY A 48 -3.36 13.37 -22.02
N GLN A 49 -2.27 14.14 -21.99
CA GLN A 49 -2.28 15.46 -22.59
C GLN A 49 -2.65 15.27 -24.07
N ALA A 50 -3.89 15.64 -24.42
CA ALA A 50 -4.37 15.73 -25.79
C ALA A 50 -3.91 17.04 -26.40
#